data_AF-A0A8H6G3A1-F1
#
_entry.id   AF-A0A8H6G3A1-F1
#
_cell.length_a   1.000
_cell.length_b   1.000
_cell.length_c   1.000
_cell.angle_alpha   90.00
_cell.angle_beta   90.00
_cell.angle_gamma   90.00
#
_symmetry.space_group_name_H-M   'P 1'
#
loop_
_entity.id
_entity.type
_entity.pdbx_description
1 polymer ?
#
loop_
_entity_poly.entity_id
_entity_poly.type
_entity_poly.pdbx_seq_one_letter_code
_entity_poly.pdbx_strand_id
1 'polypeptide(L)'
;MVAQLGDLSNATYSIIPAGTNGGAHTAPYPQFVAFVAGAAKITVPGSTQEAFVHAGKNGLLFAADTAALSRGGHVTIFTKETFLMQVPTAGGIVPPHTVLYTGPCRGDELMR
;
A
#
# COMPACT_ATOMS: atom_id res chain seq x y z
N MET A 1 7.35 16.57 11.59
CA MET A 1 6.09 16.59 10.83
C MET A 1 5.23 15.44 11.35
N VAL A 2 3.92 15.61 11.53
CA VAL A 2 3.00 14.56 11.99
C VAL A 2 1.84 14.50 10.99
N ALA A 3 1.53 13.32 10.47
CA ALA A 3 0.37 13.08 9.61
C ALA A 3 -0.68 12.29 10.40
N GLN A 4 -1.94 12.73 10.37
CA GLN A 4 -3.07 11.98 10.92
C GLN A 4 -3.49 10.92 9.91
N LEU A 5 -3.42 9.64 10.30
CA LEU A 5 -3.72 8.50 9.42
C LEU A 5 -5.22 8.14 9.38
N GLY A 6 -6.07 8.86 10.12
CA GLY A 6 -7.51 8.66 10.17
C GLY A 6 -8.01 8.06 11.49
N ASP A 7 -9.19 7.46 11.45
CA ASP A 7 -9.82 6.79 12.58
C ASP A 7 -9.26 5.37 12.73
N LEU A 8 -8.75 5.04 13.92
CA LEU A 8 -8.17 3.74 14.22
C LEU A 8 -9.20 2.70 14.68
N SER A 9 -10.49 3.05 14.77
CA SER A 9 -11.56 2.15 15.26
C SER A 9 -11.67 0.84 14.48
N ASN A 10 -11.30 0.85 13.19
CA ASN A 10 -11.24 -0.33 12.32
C ASN A 10 -9.83 -0.62 11.80
N ALA A 11 -8.80 -0.14 12.51
CA ALA A 11 -7.44 -0.46 12.15
C ALA A 11 -7.17 -1.96 12.40
N THR A 12 -6.52 -2.60 11.45
CA THR A 12 -6.09 -3.99 11.58
C THR A 12 -4.59 -4.08 11.52
N TYR A 13 -4.05 -5.16 12.04
CA TYR A 13 -2.67 -5.52 11.80
C TYR A 13 -2.56 -6.97 11.32
N SER A 14 -1.48 -7.28 10.62
CA SER A 14 -1.24 -8.62 10.11
C SER A 14 0.25 -8.93 10.13
N ILE A 15 0.57 -10.18 10.45
CA ILE A 15 1.91 -10.75 10.32
C ILE A 15 1.83 -11.78 9.21
N ILE A 16 2.57 -11.55 8.13
CA ILE A 16 2.48 -12.32 6.90
C ILE A 16 3.83 -13.00 6.65
N PRO A 17 3.88 -14.33 6.50
CA PRO A 17 5.12 -15.05 6.23
C PRO A 17 5.82 -14.60 4.94
N ALA A 18 7.14 -14.78 4.91
CA ALA A 18 7.91 -14.58 3.68
C ALA A 18 7.48 -15.57 2.59
N GLY A 19 7.45 -15.11 1.34
CA GLY A 19 7.04 -15.89 0.18
C GLY A 19 5.53 -15.94 -0.05
N THR A 20 4.70 -15.41 0.86
CA THR A 20 3.25 -15.33 0.64
C THR A 20 2.94 -14.45 -0.58
N ASN A 21 2.11 -14.97 -1.48
CA ASN A 21 1.53 -14.24 -2.60
C ASN A 21 0.05 -13.97 -2.29
N GLY A 22 -0.34 -12.69 -2.19
CA GLY A 22 -1.71 -12.28 -1.90
C GLY A 22 -2.71 -12.48 -3.04
N GLY A 23 -2.23 -12.87 -4.24
CA GLY A 23 -3.05 -12.96 -5.44
C GLY A 23 -3.52 -11.59 -5.95
N ALA A 24 -4.18 -11.60 -7.10
CA ALA A 24 -4.75 -10.38 -7.68
C ALA A 24 -6.03 -10.01 -6.94
N HIS A 25 -6.07 -8.80 -6.37
CA HIS A 25 -7.25 -8.30 -5.66
C HIS A 25 -7.26 -6.77 -5.62
N THR A 26 -8.45 -6.22 -5.43
CA THR A 26 -8.66 -4.82 -5.06
C THR A 26 -8.55 -4.69 -3.54
N ALA A 27 -7.92 -3.63 -3.06
CA ALA A 27 -7.93 -3.27 -1.65
C ALA A 27 -9.38 -3.18 -1.15
N PRO A 28 -9.73 -3.82 -0.01
CA PRO A 28 -11.11 -3.92 0.46
C PRO A 28 -11.71 -2.55 0.85
N TYR A 29 -10.84 -1.60 1.18
CA TYR A 29 -11.18 -0.20 1.49
C TYR A 29 -10.04 0.71 1.02
N PRO A 30 -10.31 1.99 0.68
CA PRO A 30 -9.28 3.02 0.66
C PRO A 30 -8.64 3.15 2.03
N GLN A 31 -7.35 2.85 2.13
CA GLN A 31 -6.69 2.66 3.43
C GLN A 31 -5.22 3.04 3.37
N PHE A 32 -4.71 3.52 4.51
CA PHE A 32 -3.28 3.60 4.74
C PHE A 32 -2.75 2.20 5.07
N VAL A 33 -1.61 1.84 4.50
CA VAL A 33 -0.91 0.58 4.80
C VAL A 33 0.49 0.92 5.24
N ALA A 34 0.77 0.71 6.53
CA ALA A 34 2.07 0.94 7.13
C ALA A 34 2.82 -0.40 7.25
N PHE A 35 3.89 -0.56 6.48
CA PHE A 35 4.85 -1.64 6.63
C PHE A 35 5.75 -1.31 7.83
N VAL A 36 5.46 -1.93 8.98
CA VAL A 36 6.19 -1.68 10.22
C VAL A 36 7.48 -2.51 10.26
N ALA A 37 7.42 -3.76 9.81
CA ALA A 37 8.59 -4.61 9.55
C ALA A 37 8.40 -5.43 8.27
N GLY A 38 9.49 -5.85 7.63
CA GLY A 38 9.45 -6.68 6.42
C GLY A 38 9.59 -5.91 5.10
N ALA A 39 9.14 -6.53 4.02
CA ALA A 39 9.20 -5.97 2.67
C ALA A 39 8.30 -6.73 1.70
N ALA A 40 7.71 -6.02 0.74
CA ALA A 40 6.90 -6.61 -0.33
C ALA A 40 7.20 -6.00 -1.70
N LYS A 41 6.91 -6.79 -2.74
CA LYS A 41 6.83 -6.34 -4.13
C LYS A 41 5.35 -6.23 -4.52
N ILE A 42 4.96 -5.09 -5.07
CA ILE A 42 3.61 -4.82 -5.57
C ILE A 42 3.68 -4.71 -7.08
N THR A 43 2.74 -5.36 -7.79
CA THR A 43 2.61 -5.30 -9.25
C THR A 43 1.15 -5.13 -9.66
N VAL A 44 0.91 -4.53 -10.82
CA VAL A 44 -0.44 -4.39 -11.39
C VAL A 44 -0.61 -5.36 -12.56
N PRO A 45 -1.56 -6.31 -12.53
CA PRO A 45 -1.81 -7.23 -13.64
C PRO A 45 -2.07 -6.50 -14.97
N GLY A 46 -1.41 -6.94 -16.04
CA GLY A 46 -1.53 -6.32 -17.37
C GLY A 46 -0.69 -5.04 -17.56
N SER A 47 0.15 -4.68 -16.58
CA SER A 47 1.08 -3.56 -16.64
C SER A 47 2.52 -4.03 -16.40
N THR A 48 3.50 -3.23 -16.81
CA THR A 48 4.93 -3.42 -16.46
C THR A 48 5.32 -2.68 -15.18
N GLN A 49 4.36 -2.02 -14.52
CA GLN A 49 4.62 -1.26 -13.30
C GLN A 49 4.80 -2.17 -12.09
N GLU A 50 5.86 -1.89 -11.34
CA GLU A 50 6.16 -2.54 -10.08
C GLU A 50 6.69 -1.54 -9.05
N ALA A 51 6.46 -1.84 -7.77
CA ALA A 51 7.00 -1.09 -6.64
C ALA A 51 7.55 -2.06 -5.59
N PHE A 52 8.72 -1.75 -5.04
CA PHE A 52 9.26 -2.43 -3.88
C PHE A 52 9.05 -1.55 -2.65
N VAL A 53 8.46 -2.14 -1.62
CA VAL A 53 8.14 -1.45 -0.38
C VAL A 53 8.91 -2.10 0.74
N HIS A 54 9.78 -1.32 1.36
CA HIS A 54 10.51 -1.71 2.55
C HIS A 54 9.87 -1.08 3.77
N ALA A 55 9.77 -1.86 4.84
CA ALA A 55 9.24 -1.35 6.10
C ALA A 55 10.10 -0.22 6.71
N GLY A 56 9.50 0.52 7.63
CA GLY A 56 10.12 1.64 8.33
C GLY A 56 9.64 2.99 7.81
N LYS A 57 10.51 4.00 7.83
CA LYS A 57 10.14 5.41 7.55
C LYS A 57 9.43 5.63 6.21
N ASN A 58 9.69 4.77 5.22
CA ASN A 58 9.16 4.86 3.86
C ASN A 58 8.13 3.77 3.56
N GLY A 59 7.74 3.01 4.58
CA GLY A 59 6.84 1.87 4.46
C GLY A 59 5.35 2.25 4.46
N LEU A 60 5.01 3.54 4.41
CA LEU A 60 3.63 3.99 4.39
C LEU A 60 3.15 4.16 2.95
N LEU A 61 2.06 3.46 2.61
CA LEU A 61 1.38 3.56 1.33
C LEU A 61 -0.08 3.96 1.55
N PHE A 62 -0.72 4.47 0.49
CA PHE A 62 -2.17 4.56 0.41
C PHE A 62 -2.67 3.60 -0.67
N ALA A 63 -3.47 2.61 -0.27
CA ALA A 63 -4.03 1.62 -1.17
C ALA A 63 -5.45 2.04 -1.58
N ALA A 64 -5.62 2.38 -2.86
CA ALA A 64 -6.90 2.71 -3.48
C ALA A 64 -6.89 2.26 -4.94
N ASP A 65 -7.10 0.97 -5.16
CA ASP A 65 -7.26 0.41 -6.51
C ASP A 65 -8.48 1.02 -7.20
N THR A 66 -8.31 1.50 -8.43
CA THR A 66 -9.40 2.09 -9.21
C THR A 66 -9.65 1.28 -10.48
N ALA A 67 -10.92 1.06 -10.81
CA ALA A 67 -11.31 0.32 -12.01
C ALA A 67 -10.88 1.02 -13.32
N ALA A 68 -10.54 2.30 -13.25
CA ALA A 68 -9.99 3.07 -14.37
C ALA A 68 -8.55 2.64 -14.74
N LEU A 69 -7.76 2.18 -13.77
CA LEU A 69 -6.38 1.74 -13.98
C LEU A 69 -6.26 0.21 -14.03
N SER A 70 -6.98 -0.51 -13.16
CA SER A 70 -6.97 -1.98 -13.12
C SER A 70 -8.28 -2.51 -12.56
N ARG A 71 -8.99 -3.34 -13.34
CA ARG A 71 -10.18 -4.04 -12.87
C ARG A 71 -9.86 -5.19 -11.90
N GLY A 72 -8.63 -5.71 -11.95
CA GLY A 72 -8.15 -6.78 -11.08
C GLY A 72 -7.39 -6.28 -9.84
N GLY A 73 -7.25 -4.96 -9.67
CA GLY A 73 -6.46 -4.34 -8.61
C GLY A 73 -4.97 -4.59 -8.76
N HIS A 74 -4.33 -5.07 -7.69
CA HIS A 74 -2.89 -5.32 -7.62
C HIS A 74 -2.58 -6.72 -7.06
N VAL A 75 -1.30 -7.10 -7.15
CA VAL A 75 -0.74 -8.30 -6.52
C VAL A 75 0.36 -7.87 -5.57
N THR A 76 0.34 -8.40 -4.35
CA THR A 76 1.39 -8.19 -3.35
C THR A 76 2.10 -9.51 -3.05
N ILE A 77 3.42 -9.54 -3.24
CA ILE A 77 4.28 -10.67 -2.89
C ILE A 77 5.17 -10.22 -1.72
N PHE A 78 5.03 -10.89 -0.57
CA PHE A 78 5.80 -10.59 0.63
C PHE A 78 7.19 -11.22 0.54
N THR A 79 8.21 -10.42 0.26
CA THR A 79 9.60 -10.89 0.07
C THR A 79 10.32 -11.18 1.38
N LYS A 80 9.78 -10.71 2.50
CA LYS A 80 10.21 -10.98 3.87
C LYS A 80 8.98 -11.18 4.75
N GLU A 81 9.16 -11.80 5.92
CA GLU A 81 8.11 -11.78 6.94
C GLU A 81 7.75 -10.33 7.23
N THR A 82 6.47 -10.01 7.14
CA THR A 82 5.99 -8.63 7.10
C THR A 82 4.96 -8.42 8.19
N PHE A 83 5.24 -7.45 9.05
CA PHE A 83 4.27 -6.88 9.97
C PHE A 83 3.74 -5.59 9.37
N LEU A 84 2.46 -5.56 9.06
CA LEU A 84 1.80 -4.38 8.52
C LEU A 84 0.57 -3.98 9.34
N MET A 85 0.31 -2.69 9.36
CA MET A 85 -0.89 -2.08 9.92
C MET A 85 -1.70 -1.45 8.80
N GLN A 86 -3.01 -1.64 8.83
CA GLN A 86 -3.95 -1.11 7.86
C GLN A 86 -4.93 -0.20 8.58
N VAL A 87 -5.10 1.02 8.07
CA VAL A 87 -6.02 2.00 8.63
C VAL A 87 -6.98 2.45 7.53
N PRO A 88 -8.21 1.91 7.50
CA PRO A 88 -9.23 2.36 6.57
C PRO A 88 -9.58 3.83 6.79
N THR A 89 -9.83 4.53 5.70
CA THR A 89 -10.34 5.91 5.76
C THR A 89 -11.77 5.94 6.31
N ALA A 90 -12.08 6.98 7.09
CA ALA A 90 -13.45 7.21 7.54
C ALA A 90 -14.37 7.39 6.33
N GLY A 91 -15.45 6.60 6.28
CA GLY A 91 -16.43 6.63 5.19
C GLY A 91 -15.91 6.10 3.84
N GLY A 92 -14.71 5.48 3.79
CA GLY A 92 -14.14 4.97 2.54
C GLY A 92 -13.76 6.07 1.55
N ILE A 93 -13.45 7.27 2.04
CA ILE A 93 -13.14 8.44 1.21
C ILE A 93 -11.63 8.50 0.98
N VAL A 94 -11.22 8.51 -0.30
CA VAL A 94 -9.84 8.81 -0.68
C VAL A 94 -9.51 10.26 -0.33
N PRO A 95 -8.48 10.54 0.49
CA PRO A 95 -8.12 11.91 0.84
C PRO A 95 -7.78 12.74 -0.40
N PRO A 96 -8.06 14.06 -0.40
CA PRO A 96 -7.61 14.95 -1.47
C PRO A 96 -6.10 14.83 -1.67
N HIS A 97 -5.69 14.59 -2.91
CA HIS A 97 -4.29 14.42 -3.28
C HIS A 97 -4.04 14.93 -4.69
N THR A 98 -2.77 15.11 -5.03
CA THR A 98 -2.32 15.41 -6.39
C THR A 98 -1.37 14.31 -6.83
N VAL A 99 -1.69 13.68 -7.96
CA VAL A 99 -0.79 12.71 -8.59
C VAL A 99 0.35 13.48 -9.23
N LEU A 100 1.58 13.25 -8.77
CA LEU A 100 2.76 13.95 -9.30
C LEU A 100 3.15 13.42 -10.69
N TYR A 101 3.05 12.10 -10.90
CA TYR A 101 3.27 11.42 -12.18
C TYR A 101 2.81 9.96 -12.09
N THR A 102 2.77 9.28 -13.24
CA THR A 102 2.43 7.86 -13.34
C THR A 102 3.63 6.96 -13.01
N GLY A 103 3.41 5.91 -12.22
CA GLY A 103 4.42 4.92 -11.85
C GLY A 103 4.78 4.94 -10.35
N PRO A 104 5.76 4.14 -9.92
CA PRO A 104 6.20 4.11 -8.53
C PRO A 104 6.89 5.42 -8.12
N CYS A 105 6.88 5.72 -6.81
CA CYS A 105 7.59 6.86 -6.25
C CYS A 105 9.10 6.79 -6.55
N ARG A 106 9.73 7.94 -6.77
CA ARG A 106 11.17 8.05 -7.03
C ARG A 106 11.94 8.19 -5.72
N GLY A 107 13.22 7.79 -5.74
CA GLY A 107 14.06 7.71 -4.53
C GLY A 107 14.11 9.00 -3.69
N ASP A 108 14.17 10.17 -4.34
CA ASP A 108 14.22 11.47 -3.66
C ASP A 108 12.93 11.79 -2.87
N GLU A 109 11.80 11.19 -3.24
CA GLU A 109 10.51 11.37 -2.59
C GLU A 109 10.34 10.45 -1.38
N LEU A 110 11.02 9.31 -1.39
CA LEU A 110 11.10 8.39 -0.25
C LEU A 110 12.08 8.89 0.82
N MET A 111 12.66 10.08 0.70
CA MET A 111 13.67 10.57 1.65
C MET A 111 13.24 11.81 2.42
N ARG A 112 12.00 12.29 2.21
CA ARG A 112 11.43 13.46 2.86
C ARG A 112 10.74 13.17 4.20
#